data_AF-A0A2N2LBD2-F1
#
_entry.id   AF-A0A2N2LBD2-F1
#
_cell.length_a   1.000
_cell.length_b   1.000
_cell.length_c   1.000
_cell.angle_alpha   90.00
_cell.angle_beta   90.00
_cell.angle_gamma   90.00
#
_symmetry.space_group_name_H-M   'P 1'
#
loop_
_entity.id
_entity.type
_entity.pdbx_description
1 polymer ?
#
loop_
_entity_poly.entity_id
_entity_poly.type
_entity_poly.pdbx_seq_one_letter_code
_entity_poly.pdbx_strand_id
1 'polypeptide(L)'
;MGQKLPFKRNYRCSISNTYIGNYILHPDYAVNPEHYIRAYLLIQKDLLNLFDFIEPSDTNQMTYSFRIHELLIRTCVEIEANFKAILRENEYKTKYQDWSIKDYKKLNASHRLSSYIVKLPYWKGEDLLRIPFESFGSGKTPAWYDAYNDVKHDRSVKFETASFQNLIDAICGLVVLLSSQFHTEDFVISEGLRSYGGPGDGYDSAIGEYFRIKFPTDWPDEEKYDFDWSQITEQDKKFNKLFEKL
;
A
#
# COMPACT_ATOMS: atom_id res chain seq x y z
N MET A 1 26.08 2.86 7.70
CA MET A 1 26.28 1.85 6.63
C MET A 1 24.93 1.20 6.40
N GLY A 2 24.42 1.17 5.16
CA GLY A 2 23.04 0.75 4.88
C GLY A 2 22.84 -0.76 4.84
N GLN A 3 21.61 -1.18 4.55
CA GLN A 3 21.25 -2.58 4.38
C GLN A 3 21.84 -3.14 3.08
N LYS A 4 22.65 -4.19 3.23
CA LYS A 4 23.41 -4.82 2.13
C LYS A 4 22.64 -5.88 1.31
N LEU A 5 21.45 -6.25 1.75
CA LEU A 5 20.54 -7.10 0.97
C LEU A 5 19.10 -6.57 1.14
N PRO A 6 18.29 -6.61 0.08
CA PRO A 6 16.88 -6.24 0.16
C PRO A 6 16.08 -7.19 1.05
N PHE A 7 14.98 -6.70 1.62
CA PHE A 7 14.00 -7.53 2.31
C PHE A 7 12.87 -7.94 1.36
N LYS A 8 12.33 -9.15 1.55
CA LYS A 8 11.16 -9.61 0.77
C LYS A 8 9.96 -8.70 0.97
N ARG A 9 9.27 -8.35 -0.12
CA ARG A 9 8.09 -7.48 -0.14
C ARG A 9 8.28 -6.15 0.60
N ASN A 10 9.47 -5.56 0.57
CA ASN A 10 9.72 -4.29 1.25
C ASN A 10 10.60 -3.37 0.39
N TYR A 11 9.97 -2.33 -0.14
CA TYR A 11 10.67 -1.24 -0.81
C TYR A 11 11.24 -0.27 0.23
N ARG A 12 12.48 0.19 -0.03
CA ARG A 12 13.14 1.27 0.71
C ARG A 12 13.95 2.10 -0.28
N CYS A 13 14.13 3.38 0.05
CA CYS A 13 15.02 4.25 -0.72
C CYS A 13 16.49 3.80 -0.55
N SER A 14 17.30 4.13 -1.57
CA SER A 14 18.75 3.89 -1.56
C SER A 14 19.49 5.01 -0.84
N ILE A 15 20.62 4.72 -0.19
CA ILE A 15 21.52 5.75 0.37
C ILE A 15 21.96 6.73 -0.73
N SER A 16 22.30 6.22 -1.91
CA SER A 16 22.78 7.02 -3.02
C SER A 16 21.69 7.79 -3.75
N ASN A 17 20.41 7.61 -3.39
CA ASN A 17 19.24 8.04 -4.17
C ASN A 17 19.29 7.60 -5.65
N THR A 18 20.12 6.61 -5.99
CA THR A 18 20.15 6.02 -7.33
C THR A 18 19.21 4.83 -7.38
N TYR A 19 18.67 4.57 -8.57
CA TYR A 19 17.96 3.33 -8.83
C TYR A 19 18.88 2.13 -8.54
N ILE A 20 18.44 1.24 -7.65
CA ILE A 20 19.22 0.10 -7.15
C ILE A 20 18.97 -1.21 -7.93
N GLY A 21 18.29 -1.13 -9.08
CA GLY A 21 18.08 -2.27 -9.98
C GLY A 21 16.69 -2.91 -9.89
N ASN A 22 16.45 -3.90 -10.75
CA ASN A 22 15.18 -4.62 -10.93
C ASN A 22 14.89 -5.67 -9.83
N TYR A 23 15.42 -5.52 -8.61
CA TYR A 23 15.28 -6.54 -7.55
C TYR A 23 13.81 -6.83 -7.19
N ILE A 24 12.92 -5.83 -7.31
CA ILE A 24 11.47 -5.97 -7.12
C ILE A 24 10.85 -6.95 -8.12
N LEU A 25 11.41 -7.02 -9.33
CA LEU A 25 10.94 -7.89 -10.41
C LEU A 25 11.48 -9.33 -10.30
N HIS A 26 12.38 -9.60 -9.35
CA HIS A 26 12.97 -10.92 -9.19
C HIS A 26 11.94 -11.91 -8.62
N PRO A 27 11.82 -13.16 -9.14
CA PRO A 27 10.82 -14.12 -8.68
C PRO A 27 10.86 -14.44 -7.17
N ASP A 28 12.05 -14.42 -6.55
CA ASP A 28 12.20 -14.67 -5.11
C ASP A 28 11.79 -13.49 -4.20
N TYR A 29 11.54 -12.29 -4.77
CA TYR A 29 11.22 -11.08 -4.01
C TYR A 29 9.83 -11.14 -3.37
N ALA A 30 8.85 -11.61 -4.16
CA ALA A 30 7.46 -11.73 -3.77
C ALA A 30 6.81 -12.91 -4.50
N VAL A 31 5.99 -13.69 -3.80
CA VAL A 31 5.19 -14.74 -4.45
C VAL A 31 3.95 -14.13 -5.09
N ASN A 32 3.79 -14.36 -6.40
CA ASN A 32 2.65 -13.93 -7.23
C ASN A 32 2.25 -12.45 -7.05
N PRO A 33 3.18 -11.47 -7.14
CA PRO A 33 2.86 -10.05 -6.95
C PRO A 33 1.78 -9.54 -7.91
N GLU A 34 1.74 -10.06 -9.14
CA GLU A 34 0.77 -9.72 -10.17
C GLU A 34 -0.69 -9.99 -9.75
N HIS A 35 -0.93 -10.96 -8.87
CA HIS A 35 -2.27 -11.24 -8.35
C HIS A 35 -2.80 -10.08 -7.49
N TYR A 36 -1.95 -9.50 -6.64
CA TYR A 36 -2.30 -8.38 -5.77
C TYR A 36 -2.47 -7.08 -6.57
N ILE A 37 -1.61 -6.86 -7.57
CA ILE A 37 -1.76 -5.71 -8.48
C ILE A 37 -3.07 -5.82 -9.26
N ARG A 38 -3.37 -6.98 -9.85
CA ARG A 38 -4.62 -7.18 -10.60
C ARG A 38 -5.86 -6.98 -9.73
N ALA A 39 -5.84 -7.46 -8.48
CA ALA A 39 -6.94 -7.24 -7.54
C ALA A 39 -7.16 -5.74 -7.25
N TYR A 40 -6.08 -5.00 -7.01
CA TYR A 40 -6.14 -3.56 -6.83
C TYR A 40 -6.62 -2.81 -8.08
N LEU A 41 -6.16 -3.16 -9.28
CA LEU A 41 -6.60 -2.50 -10.52
C LEU A 41 -8.10 -2.69 -10.76
N LEU A 42 -8.67 -3.84 -10.35
CA LEU A 42 -10.13 -4.06 -10.37
C LEU A 42 -10.85 -3.16 -9.35
N ILE A 43 -10.31 -3.02 -8.13
CA ILE A 43 -10.84 -2.10 -7.11
C ILE A 43 -10.79 -0.65 -7.61
N GLN A 44 -9.67 -0.22 -8.21
CA GLN A 44 -9.52 1.11 -8.77
C GLN A 44 -10.53 1.36 -9.90
N LYS A 45 -10.71 0.39 -10.81
CA LYS A 45 -11.72 0.49 -11.86
C LYS A 45 -13.13 0.70 -11.29
N ASP A 46 -13.49 -0.05 -10.25
CA ASP A 46 -14.79 0.10 -9.59
C ASP A 46 -14.95 1.43 -8.86
N LEU A 47 -13.85 1.98 -8.31
CA LEU A 47 -13.84 3.32 -7.74
C LEU A 47 -14.10 4.38 -8.82
N LEU A 48 -13.44 4.28 -9.98
CA LEU A 48 -13.65 5.23 -11.08
C LEU A 48 -15.10 5.18 -11.58
N ASN A 49 -15.68 3.98 -11.70
CA ASN A 49 -17.11 3.83 -12.02
C ASN A 49 -18.02 4.44 -10.94
N LEU A 50 -17.59 4.45 -9.67
CA LEU A 50 -18.35 5.10 -8.59
C LEU A 50 -18.34 6.63 -8.75
N PHE A 51 -17.25 7.21 -9.26
CA PHE A 51 -17.14 8.65 -9.50
C PHE A 51 -18.10 9.17 -10.57
N ASP A 52 -18.61 8.32 -11.46
CA ASP A 52 -19.68 8.69 -12.39
C ASP A 52 -20.98 9.09 -11.68
N PHE A 53 -21.14 8.70 -10.41
CA PHE A 53 -22.33 8.98 -9.60
C PHE A 53 -22.05 9.84 -8.36
N ILE A 54 -20.84 9.74 -7.80
CA ILE A 54 -20.44 10.43 -6.57
C ILE A 54 -19.16 11.22 -6.84
N GLU A 55 -19.31 12.54 -6.93
CA GLU A 55 -18.17 13.44 -7.16
C GLU A 55 -17.13 13.30 -6.03
N PRO A 56 -15.83 13.09 -6.33
CA PRO A 56 -14.76 13.09 -5.34
C PRO A 56 -14.62 14.49 -4.71
N SER A 57 -15.30 14.71 -3.59
CA SER A 57 -15.40 16.03 -2.95
C SER A 57 -15.67 15.95 -1.46
N ASP A 58 -15.29 17.00 -0.73
CA ASP A 58 -15.53 17.10 0.72
C ASP A 58 -17.02 16.96 1.05
N THR A 59 -17.89 17.53 0.21
CA THR A 59 -19.34 17.50 0.40
C THR A 59 -19.94 16.09 0.37
N ASN A 60 -19.26 15.12 -0.26
CA ASN A 60 -19.76 13.76 -0.43
C ASN A 60 -19.18 12.76 0.58
N GLN A 61 -18.30 13.16 1.50
CA GLN A 61 -17.60 12.25 2.41
C GLN A 61 -18.51 11.32 3.22
N MET A 62 -19.64 11.84 3.69
CA MET A 62 -20.62 11.10 4.50
C MET A 62 -21.59 10.25 3.65
N THR A 63 -21.46 10.25 2.33
CA THR A 63 -22.30 9.44 1.45
C THR A 63 -22.04 7.96 1.72
N TYR A 64 -23.09 7.16 1.88
CA TYR A 64 -22.99 5.72 2.04
C TYR A 64 -24.01 5.03 1.12
N SER A 65 -23.68 3.83 0.67
CA SER A 65 -24.57 3.02 -0.18
C SER A 65 -24.12 1.57 -0.18
N PHE A 66 -24.95 0.68 -0.73
CA PHE A 66 -24.56 -0.72 -0.87
C PHE A 66 -23.34 -0.89 -1.77
N ARG A 67 -23.15 0.00 -2.75
CA ARG A 67 -21.97 0.00 -3.64
C ARG A 67 -20.70 0.43 -2.91
N ILE A 68 -20.80 1.44 -2.04
CA ILE A 68 -19.67 1.87 -1.21
C ILE A 68 -19.29 0.78 -0.22
N HIS A 69 -20.29 0.21 0.47
CA HIS A 69 -20.08 -0.91 1.38
C HIS A 69 -19.42 -2.12 0.69
N GLU A 70 -19.95 -2.55 -0.46
CA GLU A 70 -19.40 -3.66 -1.25
C GLU A 70 -17.93 -3.42 -1.62
N LEU A 71 -17.59 -2.21 -2.07
CA LEU A 71 -16.22 -1.87 -2.45
C LEU A 71 -15.30 -1.75 -1.22
N LEU A 72 -15.79 -1.22 -0.10
CA LEU A 72 -15.05 -1.13 1.17
C LEU A 72 -14.67 -2.52 1.69
N ILE A 73 -15.61 -3.47 1.70
CA ILE A 73 -15.37 -4.86 2.10
C ILE A 73 -14.28 -5.49 1.23
N ARG A 74 -14.40 -5.39 -0.10
CA ARG A 74 -13.42 -5.97 -1.03
C ARG A 74 -12.04 -5.35 -0.87
N THR A 75 -11.98 -4.03 -0.68
CA THR A 75 -10.73 -3.30 -0.43
C THR A 75 -10.05 -3.76 0.85
N CYS A 76 -10.78 -3.86 1.96
CA CYS A 76 -10.19 -4.26 3.24
C CYS A 76 -9.75 -5.73 3.25
N VAL A 77 -10.50 -6.62 2.57
CA VAL A 77 -10.07 -8.02 2.38
C VAL A 77 -8.75 -8.08 1.61
N GLU A 78 -8.58 -7.26 0.57
CA GLU A 78 -7.33 -7.19 -0.20
C GLU A 78 -6.16 -6.61 0.62
N ILE A 79 -6.42 -5.62 1.46
CA ILE A 79 -5.43 -5.09 2.42
C ILE A 79 -4.97 -6.20 3.38
N GLU A 80 -5.91 -6.93 3.98
CA GLU A 80 -5.55 -8.04 4.86
C GLU A 80 -4.77 -9.14 4.13
N ALA A 81 -5.10 -9.44 2.88
CA ALA A 81 -4.38 -10.40 2.05
C ALA A 81 -2.92 -9.96 1.84
N ASN A 82 -2.70 -8.68 1.51
CA ASN A 82 -1.36 -8.11 1.36
C ASN A 82 -0.56 -8.15 2.68
N PHE A 83 -1.16 -7.76 3.80
CA PHE A 83 -0.49 -7.89 5.10
C PHE A 83 -0.12 -9.34 5.42
N LYS A 84 -1.03 -10.29 5.19
CA LYS A 84 -0.77 -11.72 5.36
C LYS A 84 0.37 -12.19 4.44
N ALA A 85 0.45 -11.71 3.21
CA ALA A 85 1.53 -12.06 2.29
C ALA A 85 2.90 -11.59 2.81
N ILE A 86 2.99 -10.34 3.26
CA ILE A 86 4.22 -9.79 3.87
C ILE A 86 4.65 -10.61 5.07
N LEU A 87 3.73 -10.88 6.01
CA LEU A 87 4.03 -11.64 7.22
C LEU A 87 4.44 -13.08 6.89
N ARG A 88 3.78 -13.73 5.93
CA ARG A 88 4.06 -15.13 5.55
C ARG A 88 5.42 -15.29 4.89
N GLU A 89 5.74 -14.44 3.92
CA GLU A 89 6.99 -14.55 3.17
C GLU A 89 8.21 -14.13 4.00
N ASN A 90 7.97 -13.43 5.11
CA ASN A 90 8.98 -13.09 6.11
C ASN A 90 8.94 -14.02 7.35
N GLU A 91 8.19 -15.13 7.28
CA GLU A 91 8.12 -16.18 8.32
C GLU A 91 7.72 -15.67 9.72
N TYR A 92 6.84 -14.68 9.77
CA TYR A 92 6.34 -14.12 11.03
C TYR A 92 5.40 -15.08 11.77
N LYS A 93 5.91 -15.81 12.76
CA LYS A 93 5.16 -16.79 13.58
C LYS A 93 4.52 -17.93 12.76
N THR A 94 4.39 -19.10 13.36
CA THR A 94 3.95 -20.32 12.65
C THR A 94 2.43 -20.49 12.52
N LYS A 95 1.62 -19.77 13.30
CA LYS A 95 0.15 -19.85 13.24
C LYS A 95 -0.45 -18.77 12.34
N TYR A 96 -0.41 -19.03 11.04
CA TYR A 96 -0.87 -18.13 9.96
C TYR A 96 -2.34 -17.67 10.06
N GLN A 97 -3.19 -18.36 10.81
CA GLN A 97 -4.64 -18.11 10.86
C GLN A 97 -5.07 -17.07 11.90
N ASP A 98 -4.18 -16.66 12.81
CA ASP A 98 -4.54 -15.83 13.97
C ASP A 98 -4.09 -14.37 13.85
N TRP A 99 -3.56 -13.96 12.69
CA TRP A 99 -3.07 -12.58 12.53
C TRP A 99 -4.20 -11.57 12.49
N SER A 100 -3.99 -10.48 13.20
CA SER A 100 -4.96 -9.39 13.36
C SER A 100 -4.32 -8.05 13.07
N ILE A 101 -5.13 -6.98 13.16
CA ILE A 101 -4.63 -5.60 13.07
C ILE A 101 -3.49 -5.30 14.04
N LYS A 102 -3.39 -6.01 15.18
CA LYS A 102 -2.28 -5.87 16.12
C LYS A 102 -0.95 -6.32 15.52
N ASP A 103 -0.95 -7.35 14.70
CA ASP A 103 0.23 -7.84 14.00
C ASP A 103 0.55 -6.95 12.80
N TYR A 104 -0.46 -6.52 12.03
CA TYR A 104 -0.27 -5.64 10.87
C TYR A 104 0.38 -4.30 11.25
N LYS A 105 0.00 -3.73 12.40
CA LYS A 105 0.60 -2.50 12.94
C LYS A 105 2.13 -2.58 13.09
N LYS A 106 2.68 -3.76 13.35
CA LYS A 106 4.14 -3.94 13.50
C LYS A 106 4.88 -3.70 12.19
N LEU A 107 4.22 -3.91 11.06
CA LEU A 107 4.79 -3.64 9.74
C LEU A 107 5.05 -2.16 9.51
N ASN A 108 4.47 -1.27 10.32
CA ASN A 108 4.80 0.15 10.26
C ASN A 108 6.29 0.42 10.49
N ALA A 109 6.94 -0.35 11.37
CA ALA A 109 8.37 -0.20 11.64
C ALA A 109 9.24 -0.53 10.41
N SER A 110 8.83 -1.54 9.62
CA SER A 110 9.59 -1.99 8.45
C SER A 110 9.17 -1.34 7.13
N HIS A 111 7.93 -0.87 7.02
CA HIS A 111 7.38 -0.32 5.77
C HIS A 111 7.12 1.19 5.85
N ARG A 112 7.21 1.81 7.03
CA ARG A 112 6.94 3.25 7.26
C ARG A 112 5.55 3.67 6.75
N LEU A 113 4.55 2.81 6.90
CA LEU A 113 3.19 2.99 6.37
C LEU A 113 2.57 4.34 6.77
N SER A 114 2.78 4.77 8.01
CA SER A 114 2.30 6.05 8.55
C SER A 114 2.94 7.29 7.92
N SER A 115 4.05 7.13 7.20
CA SER A 115 4.80 8.24 6.61
C SER A 115 4.47 8.49 5.12
N TYR A 116 3.60 7.67 4.53
CA TYR A 116 3.14 7.86 3.15
C TYR A 116 2.01 8.87 3.06
N ILE A 117 2.01 9.66 1.98
CA ILE A 117 0.90 10.56 1.64
C ILE A 117 0.37 10.17 0.26
N VAL A 118 -0.94 9.93 0.18
CA VAL A 118 -1.64 9.72 -1.10
C VAL A 118 -2.41 10.99 -1.44
N LYS A 119 -2.38 11.38 -2.71
CA LYS A 119 -3.06 12.55 -3.24
C LYS A 119 -4.04 12.11 -4.33
N LEU A 120 -5.29 12.58 -4.21
CA LEU A 120 -6.33 12.41 -5.20
C LEU A 120 -6.30 13.61 -6.17
N PRO A 121 -5.96 13.42 -7.46
CA PRO A 121 -5.70 14.54 -8.36
C PRO A 121 -6.94 15.38 -8.74
N TYR A 122 -8.14 14.78 -8.69
CA TYR A 122 -9.39 15.43 -9.12
C TYR A 122 -10.35 15.70 -7.96
N TRP A 123 -9.86 15.69 -6.71
CA TRP A 123 -10.70 15.94 -5.56
C TRP A 123 -11.08 17.42 -5.43
N LYS A 124 -12.36 17.69 -5.24
CA LYS A 124 -12.89 19.05 -5.02
C LYS A 124 -13.01 19.32 -3.52
N GLY A 125 -12.10 20.12 -3.01
CA GLY A 125 -12.07 20.51 -1.60
C GLY A 125 -10.66 20.49 -1.02
N GLU A 126 -10.58 20.52 0.30
CA GLU A 126 -9.32 20.54 1.05
C GLU A 126 -8.83 19.13 1.36
N ASP A 127 -9.74 18.16 1.44
CA ASP A 127 -9.41 16.77 1.74
C ASP A 127 -8.99 16.03 0.45
N LEU A 128 -7.97 16.50 -0.25
CA LEU A 128 -7.37 15.76 -1.37
C LEU A 128 -6.16 14.89 -0.96
N LEU A 129 -5.58 15.16 0.21
CA LEU A 129 -4.43 14.43 0.76
C LEU A 129 -4.89 13.42 1.81
N ARG A 130 -4.29 12.23 1.80
CA ARG A 130 -4.61 11.12 2.70
C ARG A 130 -3.37 10.50 3.30
N ILE A 131 -3.41 10.24 4.60
CA ILE A 131 -2.40 9.50 5.36
C ILE A 131 -3.10 8.29 6.01
N PRO A 132 -3.42 7.25 5.22
CA PRO A 132 -4.39 6.22 5.61
C PRO A 132 -3.94 5.37 6.82
N PHE A 133 -2.64 5.34 7.11
CA PHE A 133 -2.04 4.63 8.24
C PHE A 133 -1.44 5.56 9.29
N GLU A 134 -1.78 6.85 9.33
CA GLU A 134 -1.26 7.80 10.34
C GLU A 134 -1.40 7.23 11.77
N SER A 135 -2.55 6.63 12.05
CA SER A 135 -2.85 6.03 13.36
C SER A 135 -1.88 4.92 13.76
N PHE A 136 -1.26 4.20 12.81
CA PHE A 136 -0.26 3.18 13.12
C PHE A 136 0.98 3.77 13.78
N GLY A 137 1.35 5.02 13.46
CA GLY A 137 2.45 5.75 14.12
C GLY A 137 2.20 5.98 15.62
N SER A 138 0.93 6.05 16.02
CA SER A 138 0.50 6.15 17.43
C SER A 138 0.02 4.81 18.03
N GLY A 139 0.22 3.69 17.31
CA GLY A 139 -0.21 2.36 17.73
C GLY A 139 -1.73 2.12 17.68
N LYS A 140 -2.51 3.03 17.09
CA LYS A 140 -3.98 2.97 16.97
C LYS A 140 -4.43 2.35 15.65
N THR A 141 -5.67 1.88 15.61
CA THR A 141 -6.32 1.36 14.40
C THR A 141 -6.85 2.53 13.55
N PRO A 142 -6.75 2.46 12.20
CA PRO A 142 -7.35 3.45 11.32
C PRO A 142 -8.88 3.39 11.36
N ALA A 143 -9.53 4.55 11.29
CA ALA A 143 -10.99 4.66 11.33
C ALA A 143 -11.68 3.82 10.23
N TRP A 144 -11.12 3.79 9.01
CA TRP A 144 -11.66 2.98 7.92
C TRP A 144 -11.60 1.47 8.19
N TYR A 145 -10.64 0.98 8.99
CA TYR A 145 -10.56 -0.43 9.37
C TYR A 145 -11.57 -0.76 10.48
N ASP A 146 -11.80 0.17 11.41
CA ASP A 146 -12.87 0.03 12.40
C ASP A 146 -14.26 0.03 11.72
N ALA A 147 -14.49 0.95 10.77
CA ALA A 147 -15.70 0.98 9.95
C ALA A 147 -15.92 -0.32 9.15
N TYR A 148 -14.85 -0.89 8.57
CA TYR A 148 -14.89 -2.20 7.93
C TYR A 148 -15.37 -3.29 8.89
N ASN A 149 -14.83 -3.36 10.10
CA ASN A 149 -15.25 -4.37 11.08
C ASN A 149 -16.70 -4.14 11.55
N ASP A 150 -17.10 -2.89 11.77
CA ASP A 150 -18.46 -2.51 12.13
C ASP A 150 -19.48 -3.03 11.11
N VAL A 151 -19.26 -2.78 9.81
CA VAL A 151 -20.20 -3.25 8.77
C VAL A 151 -20.05 -4.73 8.44
N LYS A 152 -18.90 -5.34 8.70
CA LYS A 152 -18.69 -6.78 8.57
C LYS A 152 -19.50 -7.58 9.60
N HIS A 153 -19.61 -7.07 10.83
CA HIS A 153 -20.28 -7.76 11.93
C HIS A 153 -21.73 -7.29 12.11
N ASP A 154 -22.01 -6.00 12.01
CA ASP A 154 -23.30 -5.38 12.37
C ASP A 154 -23.84 -4.42 11.29
N ARG A 155 -23.75 -4.82 10.00
CA ARG A 155 -24.18 -3.99 8.85
C ARG A 155 -25.56 -3.35 9.01
N SER A 156 -26.55 -4.04 9.57
CA SER A 156 -27.92 -3.52 9.69
C SER A 156 -28.03 -2.30 10.60
N VAL A 157 -27.07 -2.12 11.53
CA VAL A 157 -27.03 -1.02 12.50
C VAL A 157 -25.97 0.00 12.15
N LYS A 158 -24.86 -0.43 11.54
CA LYS A 158 -23.67 0.39 11.28
C LYS A 158 -23.48 0.79 9.83
N PHE A 159 -24.50 0.62 8.98
CA PHE A 159 -24.36 0.74 7.53
C PHE A 159 -23.73 2.06 7.08
N GLU A 160 -24.08 3.16 7.74
CA GLU A 160 -23.58 4.51 7.46
C GLU A 160 -22.08 4.69 7.70
N THR A 161 -21.46 3.80 8.49
CA THR A 161 -20.00 3.80 8.68
C THR A 161 -19.26 3.33 7.43
N ALA A 162 -19.92 2.59 6.52
CA ALA A 162 -19.42 2.38 5.16
C ALA A 162 -19.63 3.64 4.30
N SER A 163 -19.02 4.73 4.73
CA SER A 163 -19.05 6.03 4.06
C SER A 163 -18.01 6.12 2.95
N PHE A 164 -18.21 7.08 2.05
CA PHE A 164 -17.32 7.39 0.95
C PHE A 164 -15.93 7.76 1.46
N GLN A 165 -15.84 8.50 2.56
CA GLN A 165 -14.56 8.80 3.23
C GLN A 165 -13.81 7.53 3.63
N ASN A 166 -14.47 6.62 4.37
CA ASN A 166 -13.82 5.38 4.82
C ASN A 166 -13.41 4.49 3.65
N LEU A 167 -14.19 4.46 2.57
CA LEU A 167 -13.83 3.79 1.33
C LEU A 167 -12.57 4.40 0.69
N ILE A 168 -12.52 5.72 0.52
CA ILE A 168 -11.38 6.42 -0.09
C ILE A 168 -10.11 6.20 0.74
N ASP A 169 -10.22 6.30 2.06
CA ASP A 169 -9.09 6.10 2.97
C ASP A 169 -8.60 4.65 2.95
N ALA A 170 -9.51 3.67 2.88
CA ALA A 170 -9.14 2.27 2.71
C ALA A 170 -8.42 2.03 1.37
N ILE A 171 -8.92 2.57 0.25
CA ILE A 171 -8.27 2.44 -1.06
C ILE A 171 -6.90 3.10 -1.04
N CYS A 172 -6.76 4.29 -0.45
CA CYS A 172 -5.47 4.93 -0.24
C CYS A 172 -4.54 4.05 0.63
N GLY A 173 -5.08 3.36 1.64
CA GLY A 173 -4.36 2.38 2.43
C GLY A 173 -3.83 1.22 1.59
N LEU A 174 -4.64 0.70 0.67
CA LEU A 174 -4.21 -0.32 -0.28
C LEU A 174 -3.10 0.19 -1.21
N VAL A 175 -3.23 1.43 -1.72
CA VAL A 175 -2.18 2.10 -2.52
C VAL A 175 -0.87 2.18 -1.74
N VAL A 176 -0.90 2.67 -0.50
CA VAL A 176 0.30 2.75 0.38
C VAL A 176 0.90 1.37 0.59
N LEU A 177 0.08 0.37 0.89
CA LEU A 177 0.56 -0.97 1.18
C LEU A 177 1.20 -1.62 -0.05
N LEU A 178 0.64 -1.45 -1.25
CA LEU A 178 1.25 -1.94 -2.48
C LEU A 178 2.53 -1.18 -2.82
N SER A 179 2.54 0.14 -2.72
CA SER A 179 3.74 0.93 -2.98
C SER A 179 4.87 0.68 -1.98
N SER A 180 4.53 0.36 -0.73
CA SER A 180 5.54 -0.05 0.27
C SER A 180 6.19 -1.40 -0.05
N GLN A 181 5.56 -2.22 -0.90
CA GLN A 181 6.08 -3.50 -1.35
C GLN A 181 6.73 -3.39 -2.73
N PHE A 182 6.16 -2.62 -3.65
CA PHE A 182 6.50 -2.68 -5.07
C PHE A 182 6.86 -1.33 -5.67
N HIS A 183 6.99 -0.27 -4.86
CA HIS A 183 7.19 1.10 -5.32
C HIS A 183 6.07 1.52 -6.31
N THR A 184 6.42 1.70 -7.58
CA THR A 184 5.49 2.02 -8.68
C THR A 184 5.43 0.89 -9.72
N GLU A 185 5.99 -0.29 -9.41
CA GLU A 185 5.99 -1.44 -10.31
C GLU A 185 4.61 -2.13 -10.32
N ASP A 186 4.04 -2.26 -11.51
CA ASP A 186 2.73 -2.88 -11.76
C ASP A 186 2.82 -4.29 -12.38
N PHE A 187 4.03 -4.77 -12.65
CA PHE A 187 4.33 -6.09 -13.24
C PHE A 187 3.65 -6.35 -14.59
N VAL A 188 3.22 -5.29 -15.29
CA VAL A 188 2.68 -5.40 -16.65
C VAL A 188 3.85 -5.47 -17.64
N ILE A 189 3.85 -6.51 -18.48
CA ILE A 189 4.73 -6.59 -19.64
C ILE A 189 4.11 -5.71 -20.73
N SER A 190 4.36 -4.40 -20.70
CA SER A 190 4.06 -3.54 -21.84
C SER A 190 5.37 -3.25 -22.59
N GLU A 191 5.38 -3.50 -23.90
CA GLU A 191 6.45 -3.06 -24.82
C GLU A 191 6.40 -1.53 -25.06
N GLY A 192 5.76 -0.77 -24.16
CA GLY A 192 5.39 0.63 -24.34
C GLY A 192 6.10 1.56 -23.36
N LEU A 193 6.32 2.78 -23.81
CA LEU A 193 6.96 3.89 -23.09
C LEU A 193 6.31 4.11 -21.71
N ARG A 194 7.00 3.73 -20.63
CA ARG A 194 6.64 4.19 -19.28
C ARG A 194 6.87 5.70 -19.21
N SER A 195 5.82 6.48 -18.96
CA SER A 195 5.93 7.93 -18.83
C SER A 195 6.58 8.28 -17.49
N TYR A 196 7.89 8.50 -17.49
CA TYR A 196 8.59 9.07 -16.34
C TYR A 196 8.32 10.58 -16.31
N GLY A 197 7.26 10.99 -15.61
CA GLY A 197 6.94 12.39 -15.44
C GLY A 197 5.52 12.62 -14.94
N GLY A 198 5.41 13.35 -13.83
CA GLY A 198 4.15 13.90 -13.34
C GLY A 198 4.16 15.43 -13.44
N PRO A 199 3.10 16.11 -12.96
CA PRO A 199 2.95 17.58 -12.99
C PRO A 199 4.00 18.38 -12.19
N GLY A 200 5.10 17.77 -11.74
CA GLY A 200 6.14 18.45 -10.95
C GLY A 200 5.68 18.82 -9.53
N ASP A 201 4.64 18.16 -9.01
CA ASP A 201 4.00 18.50 -7.73
C ASP A 201 4.67 17.86 -6.50
N GLY A 202 5.80 17.17 -6.69
CA GLY A 202 6.52 16.47 -5.62
C GLY A 202 5.92 15.12 -5.22
N TYR A 203 5.05 14.56 -6.05
CA TYR A 203 4.49 13.21 -5.92
C TYR A 203 4.93 12.34 -7.12
N ASP A 204 4.88 11.03 -6.94
CA ASP A 204 5.00 10.04 -8.01
C ASP A 204 3.61 9.56 -8.43
N SER A 205 3.52 8.95 -9.61
CA SER A 205 2.30 8.24 -10.00
C SER A 205 2.27 6.90 -9.28
N ALA A 206 1.22 6.63 -8.52
CA ALA A 206 1.03 5.33 -7.89
C ALA A 206 0.73 4.26 -8.95
N ILE A 207 0.77 2.99 -8.52
CA ILE A 207 0.32 1.86 -9.34
C ILE A 207 -1.12 2.14 -9.81
N GLY A 208 -1.40 1.87 -11.10
CA GLY A 208 -2.68 2.17 -11.74
C GLY A 208 -2.85 3.64 -12.18
N GLU A 209 -1.84 4.49 -11.99
CA GLU A 209 -1.68 5.84 -12.54
C GLU A 209 -2.75 6.89 -12.17
N TYR A 210 -3.78 6.52 -11.42
CA TYR A 210 -4.80 7.45 -10.94
C TYR A 210 -4.33 8.25 -9.72
N PHE A 211 -3.87 7.54 -8.68
CA PHE A 211 -3.43 8.19 -7.45
C PHE A 211 -2.02 8.76 -7.60
N ARG A 212 -1.77 9.85 -6.88
CA ARG A 212 -0.44 10.42 -6.70
C ARG A 212 0.07 9.99 -5.32
N ILE A 213 1.34 9.64 -5.19
CA ILE A 213 1.90 9.13 -3.92
C ILE A 213 3.22 9.81 -3.60
N LYS A 214 3.42 10.13 -2.32
CA LYS A 214 4.68 10.61 -1.78
C LYS A 214 5.27 9.56 -0.86
N PHE A 215 6.47 9.09 -1.20
CA PHE A 215 7.19 8.10 -0.44
C PHE A 215 7.80 8.72 0.84
N PRO A 216 8.02 7.91 1.90
CA PRO A 216 8.68 8.35 3.12
C PRO A 216 10.09 8.86 2.84
N THR A 217 10.42 10.03 3.37
CA THR A 217 11.76 10.65 3.27
C THR A 217 12.53 10.60 4.60
N ASP A 218 11.92 10.01 5.63
CA ASP A 218 12.39 9.93 7.02
C ASP A 218 13.16 8.65 7.33
N TRP A 219 13.67 7.95 6.32
CA TRP A 219 14.50 6.76 6.50
C TRP A 219 15.89 7.13 7.05
N PRO A 220 16.31 6.56 8.20
CA PRO A 220 17.71 6.62 8.63
C PRO A 220 18.62 5.94 7.60
N ASP A 221 19.84 6.46 7.40
CA ASP A 221 20.75 5.92 6.38
C ASP A 221 21.12 4.45 6.62
N GLU A 222 21.13 3.98 7.87
CA GLU A 222 21.31 2.56 8.23
C GLU A 222 20.14 1.64 7.85
N GLU A 223 18.95 2.20 7.66
CA GLU A 223 17.76 1.46 7.23
C GLU A 223 17.58 1.47 5.70
N LYS A 224 18.20 2.42 5.00
CA LYS A 224 18.21 2.51 3.53
C LYS A 224 18.99 1.37 2.88
N TYR A 225 18.69 1.11 1.62
CA TYR A 225 19.42 0.12 0.82
C TYR A 225 20.77 0.66 0.31
N ASP A 226 21.79 -0.20 0.36
CA ASP A 226 23.18 0.12 0.01
C ASP A 226 23.88 -1.10 -0.61
N PHE A 227 23.17 -1.73 -1.55
CA PHE A 227 23.59 -2.90 -2.29
C PHE A 227 23.61 -2.62 -3.79
N ASP A 228 24.43 -3.37 -4.53
CA ASP A 228 24.44 -3.38 -5.98
C ASP A 228 23.74 -4.66 -6.45
N TRP A 229 22.55 -4.52 -7.04
CA TRP A 229 21.77 -5.67 -7.49
C TRP A 229 22.51 -6.54 -8.51
N SER A 230 23.33 -5.94 -9.38
CA SER A 230 24.09 -6.67 -10.40
C SER A 230 25.11 -7.63 -9.79
N GLN A 231 25.61 -7.34 -8.58
CA GLN A 231 26.59 -8.15 -7.87
C GLN A 231 25.97 -9.24 -7.00
N ILE A 232 24.70 -9.10 -6.62
CA ILE A 232 24.01 -10.03 -5.72
C ILE A 232 22.97 -10.91 -6.44
N THR A 233 22.62 -10.61 -7.70
CA THR A 233 21.58 -11.33 -8.45
C THR A 233 21.89 -12.80 -8.72
N GLU A 234 23.13 -13.26 -8.58
CA GLU A 234 23.51 -14.68 -8.76
C GLU A 234 23.74 -15.42 -7.44
N GLN A 235 23.67 -14.74 -6.30
CA GLN A 235 23.94 -15.34 -4.99
C GLN A 235 22.79 -16.27 -4.54
N ASP A 236 23.08 -17.31 -3.76
CA ASP A 236 22.03 -18.19 -3.23
C ASP A 236 21.08 -17.46 -2.26
N LYS A 237 21.60 -16.56 -1.41
CA LYS A 237 20.82 -15.75 -0.45
C LYS A 237 20.79 -14.28 -0.87
N LYS A 238 19.83 -13.91 -1.72
CA LYS A 238 19.67 -12.54 -2.27
C LYS A 238 18.78 -11.62 -1.44
N PHE A 239 17.89 -12.20 -0.64
CA PHE A 239 16.89 -11.48 0.15
C PHE A 239 16.98 -11.85 1.63
N ASN A 240 16.86 -10.84 2.50
CA ASN A 240 16.67 -11.01 3.93
C ASN A 240 15.18 -11.11 4.28
N LYS A 241 14.90 -11.69 5.45
CA LYS A 241 13.57 -11.64 6.07
C LYS A 241 13.52 -10.51 7.09
N LEU A 242 12.36 -9.85 7.18
CA LEU A 242 12.16 -8.67 8.03
C LEU A 242 12.41 -8.95 9.53
N PHE A 243 11.95 -10.09 10.02
CA PHE A 243 11.95 -10.42 11.46
C PHE A 243 13.21 -11.15 11.92
N GLU A 244 14.20 -11.37 11.05
CA GLU A 244 15.54 -11.84 11.46
C GLU A 244 16.37 -10.70 12.07
N LYS A 245 15.92 -9.43 11.92
CA LYS A 245 16.67 -8.22 12.28
C LYS A 245 15.87 -7.19 13.12
N LEU A 246 14.64 -7.51 13.52
CA LEU A 246 13.77 -6.71 14.41
C LEU A 246 13.72 -7.34 15.80
#